data_AF-A0A370ET37-F1
#
_entry.id   AF-A0A370ET37-F1
#
_cell.length_a   1.000
_cell.length_b   1.000
_cell.length_c   1.000
_cell.angle_alpha   90.00
_cell.angle_beta   90.00
_cell.angle_gamma   90.00
#
_symmetry.space_group_name_H-M   'P 1'
#
loop_
_entity.id
_entity.type
_entity.pdbx_description
1 polymer ?
#
loop_
_entity_poly.entity_id
_entity_poly.type
_entity_poly.pdbx_seq_one_letter_code
_entity_poly.pdbx_strand_id
1 'polypeptide(L)' 'MRSIGKHNNLYMAKLYSKKKLAEAPKMLPKQETIDFILNYSKALKVVKTSNGTYENIAN' A
#
# COMPACT_ATOMS: atom_id res chain seq x y z
N MET A 1 27.75 44.37 2.11
CA MET A 1 27.24 43.04 2.50
C MET A 1 26.34 42.54 1.38
N ARG A 2 26.70 41.47 0.66
CA ARG A 2 25.81 40.84 -0.34
C ARG A 2 25.17 39.62 0.30
N SER A 3 23.84 39.64 0.39
CA SER A 3 23.03 38.54 0.92
C SER A 3 23.19 37.31 0.01
N ILE A 4 23.56 36.18 0.61
CA ILE A 4 23.75 34.90 -0.06
C ILE A 4 22.35 34.36 -0.38
N GLY A 5 22.00 34.36 -1.68
CA GLY A 5 20.72 33.86 -2.15
C GLY A 5 20.51 32.40 -1.71
N LYS A 6 19.37 32.13 -1.08
CA LYS A 6 18.93 30.79 -0.69
C LYS A 6 18.90 29.90 -1.93
N HIS A 7 19.79 28.91 -2.01
CA HIS A 7 19.71 27.86 -3.01
C HIS A 7 18.55 26.94 -2.66
N ASN A 8 17.38 27.20 -3.26
CA ASN A 8 16.27 26.27 -3.24
C ASN A 8 16.68 25.05 -4.08
N ASN A 9 16.99 23.92 -3.43
CA ASN A 9 17.29 22.65 -4.10
C ASN A 9 16.00 22.08 -4.73
N LEU A 10 15.72 22.51 -5.96
CA LEU A 10 14.62 22.01 -6.80
C LEU A 10 14.92 20.62 -7.39
N TYR A 11 16.14 20.09 -7.21
CA TYR A 11 16.62 18.94 -7.97
C TYR A 11 16.06 17.58 -7.50
N MET A 12 15.37 17.54 -6.35
CA MET A 12 14.75 16.32 -5.81
C MET A 12 13.24 16.49 -5.55
N ALA A 13 12.58 17.46 -6.19
CA ALA A 13 11.14 17.67 -6.03
C ALA A 13 10.34 16.95 -7.14
N LYS A 14 9.90 15.72 -6.85
CA LYS A 14 8.79 14.98 -7.50
C LYS A 14 8.99 14.56 -8.97
N LEU A 15 9.99 13.71 -9.25
CA LEU A 15 10.10 12.98 -10.53
C LEU A 15 9.08 11.82 -10.65
N TYR A 16 8.59 11.30 -9.53
CA TYR A 16 7.78 10.06 -9.50
C TYR A 16 6.27 10.28 -9.59
N SER A 17 5.80 11.52 -9.74
CA SER A 17 4.38 11.80 -9.84
C SER A 17 4.12 12.84 -10.92
N LYS A 18 3.74 12.37 -12.12
CA LYS A 18 3.22 13.26 -13.17
C LYS A 18 2.00 14.01 -12.61
N LYS A 19 2.00 15.35 -12.75
CA LYS A 19 0.88 16.21 -12.38
C LYS A 19 -0.34 15.79 -13.21
N LYS A 20 -1.28 15.10 -12.56
CA LYS A 20 -2.57 14.59 -13.06
C LYS A 20 -2.45 13.72 -14.32
N LEU A 21 -2.42 12.41 -14.11
CA LEU A 21 -2.92 11.46 -15.11
C LEU A 21 -4.40 11.83 -15.36
N ALA A 22 -4.74 12.14 -16.61
CA ALA A 22 -6.12 12.08 -17.08
C ALA A 22 -6.75 10.80 -16.53
N GLU A 23 -7.94 10.92 -15.93
CA GLU A 23 -8.74 9.86 -15.27
C GLU A 23 -8.03 8.51 -15.24
N ALA A 24 -7.22 8.28 -14.20
CA ALA A 24 -6.49 7.03 -14.07
C ALA A 24 -7.47 5.88 -14.27
N PRO A 25 -7.21 4.96 -15.21
CA PRO A 25 -8.11 3.84 -15.46
C PRO A 25 -8.35 3.13 -14.13
N LYS A 26 -9.59 2.69 -13.88
CA LYS A 26 -9.95 2.01 -12.64
C LYS A 26 -8.98 0.84 -12.42
N MET A 27 -8.02 1.00 -11.51
CA MET A 27 -7.01 0.00 -11.16
C MET A 27 -7.62 -1.01 -10.18
N LEU A 28 -8.72 -1.62 -10.58
CA LEU A 28 -9.34 -2.68 -9.80
C LEU A 28 -8.51 -3.96 -9.96
N PRO A 29 -8.34 -4.74 -8.89
CA PRO A 29 -7.69 -6.04 -8.98
C PRO A 29 -8.50 -6.98 -9.89
N LYS A 30 -7.82 -7.98 -10.47
CA LYS A 30 -8.49 -9.07 -11.19
C LYS A 30 -9.34 -9.89 -10.22
N GLN A 31 -10.38 -10.55 -10.72
CA GLN A 31 -11.23 -11.43 -9.92
C GLN A 31 -10.42 -12.52 -9.20
N GLU A 32 -9.45 -13.13 -9.89
CA GLU A 32 -8.54 -14.12 -9.31
C GLU A 32 -7.78 -13.60 -8.07
N THR A 33 -7.34 -12.33 -8.10
CA THR A 33 -6.66 -11.72 -6.94
C THR A 33 -7.61 -11.54 -5.77
N ILE A 34 -8.86 -11.17 -6.04
CA ILE A 34 -9.91 -11.07 -5.02
C ILE A 34 -10.15 -12.45 -4.41
N ASP A 35 -10.34 -13.47 -5.25
CA ASP A 35 -10.63 -14.84 -4.81
C ASP A 35 -9.46 -15.42 -4.01
N PHE A 36 -8.22 -15.19 -4.44
CA PHE A 36 -7.01 -15.60 -3.71
C PHE A 36 -6.98 -15.01 -2.30
N ILE A 37 -7.16 -13.70 -2.16
CA ILE A 37 -7.15 -13.02 -0.86
C ILE A 37 -8.31 -13.50 0.02
N LEU A 38 -9.52 -13.62 -0.54
CA LEU A 38 -10.70 -14.05 0.22
C LEU A 38 -10.58 -15.50 0.69
N ASN A 39 -10.08 -16.40 -0.15
CA ASN A 39 -9.88 -17.80 0.23
C ASN A 39 -8.80 -17.94 1.29
N TYR A 40 -7.71 -17.19 1.17
CA TYR A 40 -6.68 -17.12 2.21
C TYR A 40 -7.24 -16.61 3.55
N SER A 41 -8.02 -15.52 3.53
CA SER A 41 -8.64 -14.97 4.74
C SER A 41 -9.65 -15.93 5.38
N LYS A 42 -10.35 -16.75 4.60
CA LYS A 42 -11.27 -17.78 5.13
C LYS A 42 -10.52 -18.95 5.76
N ALA A 43 -9.36 -19.31 5.22
CA ALA A 43 -8.50 -20.33 5.80
C ALA A 43 -7.86 -19.84 7.11
N LEU A 44 -7.68 -18.53 7.30
CA LEU A 44 -7.19 -17.98 8.56
C LEU A 44 -8.24 -18.07 9.67
N LYS A 45 -7.96 -18.89 10.67
CA LYS A 45 -8.71 -19.00 11.92
C LYS A 45 -7.91 -18.37 13.06
N VAL A 46 -8.50 -17.35 13.67
CA VAL A 46 -7.97 -16.76 14.91
C VAL A 46 -8.47 -17.58 16.10
N VAL A 47 -7.54 -18.18 16.84
CA VAL A 47 -7.82 -18.94 18.06
C VAL A 47 -7.40 -18.12 19.27
N LYS A 48 -8.38 -17.72 20.09
CA LYS A 48 -8.14 -17.03 21.36
C LYS A 48 -8.13 -18.03 22.50
N THR A 49 -7.11 -17.97 23.33
CA THR A 49 -6.96 -18.78 24.55
C THR A 49 -6.69 -17.87 25.74
N SER A 50 -6.74 -18.39 26.96
CA SER A 50 -6.32 -17.65 28.17
C SER A 50 -4.86 -17.17 28.09
N ASN A 51 -4.04 -17.83 27.29
CA ASN A 51 -2.59 -17.63 27.24
C ASN A 51 -2.17 -16.80 26.01
N GLY A 52 -3.11 -16.34 25.18
CA GLY A 52 -2.82 -15.52 24.01
C GLY A 52 -3.75 -15.78 22.83
N THR A 53 -3.49 -15.05 21.74
CA THR A 53 -4.20 -15.16 20.46
C THR A 53 -3.25 -15.71 19.41
N TYR A 54 -3.71 -16.72 18.66
CA TYR A 54 -2.93 -17.41 17.64
C TYR A 54 -3.65 -17.38 16.30
N GLU A 55 -2.90 -17.19 15.23
CA GLU A 55 -3.39 -17.30 13.85
C GLU A 55 -3.04 -18.69 13.33
N ASN A 56 -4.02 -19.42 12.82
CA ASN A 56 -3.83 -20.74 12.23
C ASN A 56 -4.46 -20.77 10.83
N ILE A 57 -3.77 -21.40 9.87
CA ILE A 57 -4.30 -21.69 8.55
C ILE A 57 -5.02 -23.04 8.64
N ALA A 58 -6.34 -23.01 8.72
CA ALA A 58 -7.20 -24.18 8.63
C ALA A 58 -7.23 -24.68 7.17
N ASN A 59 -6.30 -25.57 6.81
CA ASN A 59 -6.44 -26.44 5.64
C ASN A 59 -7.10 -27.76 6.06
#